data_AF-A0A969HVF9-F1
#
_entry.id   AF-A0A969HVF9-F1
#
_cell.length_a   1.000
_cell.length_b   1.000
_cell.length_c   1.000
_cell.angle_alpha   90.00
_cell.angle_beta   90.00
_cell.angle_gamma   90.00
#
_symmetry.space_group_name_H-M   'P 1'
#
loop_
_entity.id
_entity.type
_entity.pdbx_description
1 polymer ?
#
loop_
_entity_poly.entity_id
_entity_poly.type
_entity_poly.pdbx_seq_one_letter_code
_entity_poly.pdbx_strand_id
1 'polypeptide(L)'
;MWPGHSRSPADTQALHYVFTLAPPGAAAQQAGVQVFLDGALLVAGNFPTDTPPVFADNAASTGTWGGQPFTNLLRNASAEQSWLRIRPWVETTITSVVSVGWGRSLSQLLASLGDPARSSDILVRYVGLAPIEGLFTRLAWGNIAISTPPILALCWLVTGGALVGGGLWLARTARQPDTRPLLAIVLVLALALLLSWGGMALRAFPQISEGLVRPVTRYTFPVAVITALVLAGGWWTLAPPASARQPGGTGRAGWGAQSGFDWYGVDVLSIVLSHASPACWQHRSGAAHELYKEQTR
;
A
#
# COMPACT_ATOMS: atom_id res chain seq x y z
N MET A 1 11.15 6.71 -20.72
CA MET A 1 11.30 5.50 -21.57
C MET A 1 11.91 4.43 -20.67
N TRP A 2 11.16 3.38 -20.30
CA TRP A 2 11.70 2.28 -19.49
C TRP A 2 12.24 1.21 -20.45
N PRO A 3 13.57 1.06 -20.63
CA PRO A 3 14.14 -0.08 -21.33
C PRO A 3 14.09 -1.26 -20.35
N GLY A 4 12.91 -1.84 -20.26
CA GLY A 4 12.57 -2.79 -19.21
C GLY A 4 11.13 -3.21 -19.38
N HIS A 5 10.73 -3.53 -20.61
CA HIS A 5 9.87 -4.68 -20.75
C HIS A 5 10.67 -5.81 -20.11
N SER A 6 10.38 -6.09 -18.83
CA SER A 6 10.40 -7.48 -18.40
C SER A 6 9.53 -8.15 -19.45
N ARG A 7 10.17 -8.69 -20.49
CA ARG A 7 9.60 -9.82 -21.19
C ARG A 7 9.29 -10.73 -20.02
N SER A 8 8.00 -10.86 -19.71
CA SER A 8 7.48 -12.17 -19.36
C SER A 8 8.30 -13.11 -20.21
N PRO A 9 9.10 -14.04 -19.64
CA PRO A 9 9.69 -15.11 -20.43
C PRO A 9 8.66 -15.49 -21.46
N ALA A 10 9.04 -15.58 -22.74
CA ALA A 10 8.10 -15.93 -23.81
C ALA A 10 7.31 -17.21 -23.51
N ASP A 11 7.71 -17.92 -22.45
CA ASP A 11 7.17 -19.15 -21.90
C ASP A 11 6.40 -18.98 -20.58
N THR A 12 5.98 -17.78 -20.17
CA THR A 12 5.06 -17.65 -19.01
C THR A 12 3.67 -18.10 -19.45
N GLN A 13 3.47 -19.42 -19.45
CA GLN A 13 2.18 -20.03 -19.68
C GLN A 13 1.36 -19.86 -18.40
N ALA A 14 0.35 -19.00 -18.47
CA ALA A 14 -0.70 -19.02 -17.45
C ALA A 14 -1.51 -20.31 -17.67
N LEU A 15 -1.41 -21.25 -16.72
CA LEU A 15 -2.22 -22.46 -16.77
C LEU A 15 -3.60 -22.15 -16.18
N HIS A 16 -4.53 -21.81 -17.06
CA HIS A 16 -5.94 -21.66 -16.71
C HIS A 16 -6.62 -23.03 -16.81
N TYR A 17 -7.00 -23.60 -15.67
CA TYR A 17 -7.94 -24.73 -15.66
C TYR A 17 -9.35 -24.19 -15.83
N VAL A 18 -9.85 -24.22 -17.08
CA VAL A 18 -11.27 -23.98 -17.36
C VAL A 18 -11.97 -25.34 -17.36
N PHE A 19 -12.66 -25.64 -16.26
CA PHE A 19 -13.54 -26.80 -16.19
C PHE A 19 -14.82 -26.51 -16.97
N THR A 20 -14.86 -26.91 -18.23
CA THR A 20 -16.08 -26.84 -19.04
C THR A 20 -16.85 -28.14 -18.81
N LEU A 21 -17.92 -28.09 -18.03
CA LEU A 21 -18.86 -29.20 -17.96
C LEU A 21 -19.46 -29.37 -19.36
N ALA A 22 -19.37 -30.57 -19.94
CA ALA A 22 -20.01 -30.87 -21.23
C ALA A 22 -21.49 -30.46 -21.18
N PRO A 23 -22.08 -29.95 -22.28
CA PRO A 23 -23.48 -29.57 -22.29
C PRO A 23 -24.29 -30.79 -21.84
N PRO A 24 -25.09 -30.68 -20.77
CA PRO A 24 -25.85 -31.82 -20.30
C PRO A 24 -26.79 -32.24 -21.43
N GLY A 25 -26.63 -33.48 -21.90
CA GLY A 25 -27.77 -34.19 -22.49
C GLY A 25 -28.91 -34.08 -21.49
N ALA A 26 -30.02 -33.50 -21.94
CA ALA A 26 -31.12 -33.00 -21.12
C ALA A 26 -31.57 -34.02 -20.04
N ALA A 27 -31.10 -33.84 -18.78
CA ALA A 27 -31.67 -34.36 -17.53
C ALA A 27 -30.72 -34.25 -16.32
N ALA A 28 -29.40 -34.03 -16.51
CA ALA A 28 -28.46 -33.91 -15.39
C ALA A 28 -28.42 -32.48 -14.83
N GLN A 29 -29.51 -32.05 -14.21
CA GLN A 29 -29.63 -30.76 -13.53
C GLN A 29 -29.57 -30.97 -12.01
N GLN A 30 -28.69 -30.19 -11.35
CA GLN A 30 -28.75 -29.71 -9.94
C GLN A 30 -27.90 -30.36 -8.84
N ALA A 31 -27.05 -31.36 -9.07
CA ALA A 31 -25.99 -31.65 -8.12
C ALA A 31 -24.75 -30.82 -8.51
N GLY A 32 -24.36 -29.84 -7.69
CA GLY A 32 -23.14 -29.07 -7.93
C GLY A 32 -21.96 -30.03 -8.09
N VAL A 33 -21.27 -29.98 -9.22
CA VAL A 33 -20.09 -30.82 -9.45
C VAL A 33 -18.97 -30.32 -8.54
N GLN A 34 -18.61 -31.15 -7.57
CA GLN A 34 -17.48 -30.88 -6.69
C GLN A 34 -16.21 -31.50 -7.31
N VAL A 35 -15.28 -30.63 -7.70
CA VAL A 35 -13.97 -31.06 -8.22
C VAL A 35 -12.97 -31.00 -7.06
N PHE A 36 -12.34 -32.13 -6.78
CA PHE A 36 -11.20 -32.21 -5.87
C PHE A 36 -9.93 -32.26 -6.73
N LEU A 37 -9.00 -31.35 -6.44
CA LEU A 37 -7.70 -31.30 -7.11
C LEU A 37 -6.63 -31.59 -6.07
N ASP A 38 -5.85 -32.62 -6.33
CA ASP A 38 -4.75 -33.09 -5.51
C ASP A 38 -3.59 -33.49 -6.44
N GLY A 39 -2.35 -33.37 -5.96
CA GLY A 39 -1.15 -33.72 -6.71
C GLY A 39 -0.85 -32.78 -7.87
N ALA A 40 -1.11 -31.48 -7.71
CA ALA A 40 -0.83 -30.49 -8.75
C ALA A 40 0.67 -30.47 -9.09
N LEU A 41 1.01 -30.39 -10.38
CA LEU A 41 2.39 -30.44 -10.83
C LEU A 41 2.73 -29.27 -11.75
N LEU A 42 3.84 -28.61 -11.45
CA LEU A 42 4.52 -27.70 -12.36
C LEU A 42 5.99 -28.10 -12.38
N VAL A 43 6.45 -28.67 -13.50
CA VAL A 43 7.81 -29.18 -13.64
C VAL A 43 8.42 -28.63 -14.91
N ALA A 44 9.73 -28.34 -14.90
CA ALA A 44 10.45 -27.90 -16.08
C ALA A 44 10.95 -29.11 -16.88
N GLY A 45 10.66 -29.15 -18.17
CA GLY A 45 11.15 -30.18 -19.09
C GLY A 45 10.04 -30.93 -19.82
N ASN A 46 10.43 -32.00 -20.52
CA ASN A 46 9.53 -32.87 -21.25
C ASN A 46 9.38 -34.19 -20.51
N PHE A 47 8.16 -34.54 -20.14
CA PHE A 47 7.84 -35.78 -19.44
C PHE A 47 6.86 -36.62 -20.25
N PRO A 48 6.91 -37.95 -20.15
CA PRO A 48 6.00 -38.83 -20.87
C PRO A 48 4.55 -38.59 -20.46
N THR A 49 3.65 -38.51 -21.44
CA THR A 49 2.22 -38.23 -21.23
C THR A 49 1.38 -39.47 -20.96
N ASP A 50 1.96 -40.66 -21.18
CA ASP A 50 1.33 -41.97 -21.03
C ASP A 50 1.63 -42.64 -19.68
N THR A 51 2.59 -42.13 -18.92
CA THR A 51 2.95 -42.61 -17.58
C THR A 51 2.70 -41.54 -16.54
N PRO A 52 2.03 -41.83 -15.41
CA PRO A 52 1.86 -40.87 -14.34
C PRO A 52 3.16 -40.67 -13.55
N PRO A 53 3.35 -39.50 -12.92
CA PRO A 53 4.44 -39.26 -11.98
C PRO A 53 4.24 -40.05 -10.67
N VAL A 54 5.34 -40.44 -10.05
CA VAL A 54 5.40 -41.09 -8.74
C VAL A 54 6.10 -40.13 -7.79
N PHE A 55 5.39 -39.66 -6.77
CA PHE A 55 5.95 -38.75 -5.76
C PHE A 55 6.83 -39.49 -4.76
N ALA A 56 7.88 -38.81 -4.28
CA ALA A 56 8.74 -39.34 -3.23
C ALA A 56 8.05 -39.30 -1.85
N ASP A 57 7.11 -38.38 -1.64
CA ASP A 57 6.39 -38.17 -0.38
C ASP A 57 5.01 -37.53 -0.59
N ASN A 58 4.25 -37.40 0.50
CA ASN A 58 2.94 -36.75 0.51
C ASN A 58 3.01 -35.23 0.30
N ALA A 59 4.20 -34.60 0.35
CA ALA A 59 4.33 -33.17 0.07
C ALA A 59 4.34 -32.89 -1.44
N ALA A 60 4.47 -33.93 -2.26
CA ALA A 60 4.49 -33.86 -3.72
C ALA A 60 5.53 -32.86 -4.26
N SER A 61 6.63 -32.68 -3.52
CA SER A 61 7.69 -31.72 -3.81
C SER A 61 8.71 -32.25 -4.83
N THR A 62 8.92 -33.57 -4.83
CA THR A 62 9.85 -34.28 -5.70
C THR A 62 9.31 -35.66 -6.04
N GLY A 63 9.88 -36.30 -7.06
CA GLY A 63 9.48 -37.63 -7.46
C GLY A 63 10.19 -38.11 -8.72
N THR A 64 9.67 -39.18 -9.31
CA THR A 64 10.11 -39.71 -10.59
C THR A 64 8.94 -39.76 -11.58
N TRP A 65 9.17 -39.37 -12.82
CA TRP A 65 8.17 -39.41 -13.89
C TRP A 65 8.81 -40.00 -15.14
N GLY A 66 8.34 -41.18 -15.56
CA GLY A 66 8.98 -41.93 -16.65
C GLY A 66 10.41 -42.36 -16.33
N GLY A 67 10.71 -42.65 -15.07
CA GLY A 67 12.06 -42.95 -14.59
C GLY A 67 12.99 -41.73 -14.47
N GLN A 68 12.55 -40.53 -14.85
CA GLN A 68 13.32 -39.30 -14.69
C GLN A 68 12.97 -38.59 -13.38
N PRO A 69 13.95 -38.14 -12.59
CA PRO A 69 13.66 -37.35 -11.40
C PRO A 69 13.10 -35.98 -11.77
N PHE A 70 12.14 -35.49 -10.99
CA PHE A 70 11.62 -34.13 -11.13
C PHE A 70 11.58 -33.40 -9.78
N THR A 71 11.58 -32.07 -9.85
CA THR A 71 11.29 -31.18 -8.73
C THR A 71 10.05 -30.37 -9.08
N ASN A 72 9.03 -30.44 -8.22
CA ASN A 72 7.82 -29.67 -8.39
C ASN A 72 8.09 -28.21 -8.02
N LEU A 73 7.81 -27.31 -8.96
CA LEU A 73 7.92 -25.88 -8.79
C LEU A 73 6.70 -25.32 -8.02
N LEU A 74 5.61 -26.09 -7.92
CA LEU A 74 4.52 -25.78 -7.02
C LEU A 74 4.91 -26.09 -5.58
N ARG A 75 4.59 -25.16 -4.69
CA ARG A 75 4.67 -25.38 -3.25
C ARG A 75 3.35 -25.93 -2.76
N ASN A 76 3.41 -26.87 -1.83
CA ASN A 76 2.23 -27.51 -1.27
C ASN A 76 1.31 -28.09 -2.36
N ALA A 77 1.91 -28.85 -3.28
CA ALA A 77 1.27 -29.42 -4.45
C ALA A 77 0.14 -30.40 -4.14
N SER A 78 0.25 -31.12 -3.02
CA SER A 78 -0.77 -32.02 -2.49
C SER A 78 -1.84 -31.32 -1.65
N ALA A 79 -1.73 -30.01 -1.45
CA ALA A 79 -2.61 -29.22 -0.58
C ALA A 79 -2.66 -29.68 0.91
N GLU A 80 -1.76 -30.57 1.35
CA GLU A 80 -1.73 -31.10 2.72
C GLU A 80 -1.28 -30.07 3.76
N GLN A 81 -0.43 -29.11 3.35
CA GLN A 81 -0.05 -28.01 4.20
C GLN A 81 -1.18 -26.98 4.27
N SER A 82 -1.74 -26.84 5.46
CA SER A 82 -2.77 -25.83 5.73
C SER A 82 -2.20 -24.42 5.67
N TRP A 83 -2.96 -23.48 5.11
CA TRP A 83 -2.67 -22.05 5.14
C TRP A 83 -3.56 -21.37 6.16
N LEU A 84 -3.13 -20.22 6.67
CA LEU A 84 -3.98 -19.39 7.51
C LEU A 84 -5.20 -18.93 6.70
N ARG A 85 -6.35 -19.53 6.99
CA ARG A 85 -7.61 -19.26 6.32
C ARG A 85 -8.63 -18.76 7.34
N ILE A 86 -9.31 -17.69 6.98
CA ILE A 86 -10.43 -17.17 7.74
C ILE A 86 -11.66 -18.01 7.42
N ARG A 87 -12.51 -18.24 8.42
CA ARG A 87 -13.74 -19.01 8.23
C ARG A 87 -14.61 -18.36 7.14
N PRO A 88 -15.21 -19.14 6.22
CA PRO A 88 -15.94 -18.59 5.09
C PRO A 88 -17.00 -17.56 5.46
N TRP A 89 -17.72 -17.75 6.56
CA TRP A 89 -18.72 -16.78 7.00
C TRP A 89 -18.11 -15.43 7.39
N VAL A 90 -16.96 -15.41 8.07
CA VAL A 90 -16.24 -14.18 8.44
C VAL A 90 -15.74 -13.49 7.19
N GLU A 91 -15.19 -14.27 6.25
CA GLU A 91 -14.72 -13.78 4.96
C GLU A 91 -15.85 -13.09 4.18
N THR A 92 -17.02 -13.72 4.08
CA THR A 92 -18.21 -13.15 3.42
C THR A 92 -18.74 -11.91 4.15
N THR A 93 -18.74 -11.90 5.48
CA THR A 93 -19.17 -10.72 6.27
C THR A 93 -18.21 -9.55 6.11
N ILE A 94 -16.90 -9.78 6.19
CA ILE A 94 -15.90 -8.72 6.00
C ILE A 94 -15.97 -8.20 4.57
N THR A 95 -16.02 -9.09 3.58
CA THR A 95 -16.08 -8.67 2.18
C THR A 95 -17.35 -7.92 1.86
N SER A 96 -18.51 -8.24 2.46
CA SER A 96 -19.74 -7.47 2.25
C SER A 96 -19.67 -6.06 2.83
N VAL A 97 -19.10 -5.89 4.02
CA VAL A 97 -18.94 -4.56 4.67
C VAL A 97 -17.86 -3.72 4.00
N VAL A 98 -16.75 -4.34 3.60
CA VAL A 98 -15.55 -3.66 3.06
C VAL A 98 -15.57 -3.63 1.51
N SER A 99 -16.66 -4.12 0.89
CA SER A 99 -16.85 -4.26 -0.57
C SER A 99 -16.74 -2.96 -1.38
N VAL A 100 -16.86 -1.79 -0.74
CA VAL A 100 -16.90 -0.49 -1.44
C VAL A 100 -15.56 -0.11 -2.12
N GLY A 101 -14.47 -0.85 -1.90
CA GLY A 101 -13.25 -0.61 -2.67
C GLY A 101 -12.12 -1.62 -2.53
N TRP A 102 -12.32 -2.64 -1.70
CA TRP A 102 -11.29 -3.61 -1.38
C TRP A 102 -11.50 -4.94 -2.07
N GLY A 103 -12.73 -5.46 -2.18
CA GLY A 103 -13.10 -6.59 -3.05
C GLY A 103 -12.20 -7.83 -3.04
N ARG A 104 -11.34 -7.99 -2.02
CA ARG A 104 -10.28 -8.99 -1.98
C ARG A 104 -10.49 -9.89 -0.77
N SER A 105 -10.09 -11.16 -0.93
CA SER A 105 -10.13 -12.11 0.16
C SER A 105 -9.02 -11.84 1.18
N LEU A 106 -9.39 -11.64 2.44
CA LEU A 106 -8.47 -11.51 3.56
C LEU A 106 -7.68 -12.80 3.79
N SER A 107 -8.30 -13.97 3.57
CA SER A 107 -7.57 -15.25 3.56
C SER A 107 -6.45 -15.27 2.51
N GLN A 108 -6.69 -14.73 1.31
CA GLN A 108 -5.65 -14.64 0.27
C GLN A 108 -4.54 -13.65 0.63
N LEU A 109 -4.88 -12.53 1.30
CA LEU A 109 -3.89 -11.61 1.82
C LEU A 109 -3.01 -12.28 2.86
N LEU A 110 -3.61 -12.94 3.86
CA LEU A 110 -2.88 -13.64 4.91
C LEU A 110 -2.01 -14.76 4.36
N ALA A 111 -2.53 -15.52 3.39
CA ALA A 111 -1.72 -16.52 2.69
C ALA A 111 -0.52 -15.86 1.97
N SER A 112 -0.73 -14.74 1.28
CA SER A 112 0.36 -14.03 0.59
C SER A 112 1.41 -13.50 1.57
N LEU A 113 1.00 -12.97 2.73
CA LEU A 113 1.90 -12.50 3.78
C LEU A 113 2.64 -13.65 4.47
N GLY A 114 2.00 -14.82 4.60
CA GLY A 114 2.61 -16.05 5.12
C GLY A 114 3.60 -16.71 4.16
N ASP A 115 3.68 -16.24 2.91
CA ASP A 115 4.64 -16.70 1.90
C ASP A 115 5.61 -15.60 1.46
N PRO A 116 6.59 -15.23 2.31
CA PRO A 116 7.57 -14.20 1.97
C PRO A 116 8.47 -14.62 0.79
N ALA A 117 8.70 -15.92 0.57
CA ALA A 117 9.51 -16.38 -0.56
C ALA A 117 8.87 -16.00 -1.90
N ARG A 118 7.54 -16.01 -1.98
CA ARG A 118 6.80 -15.57 -3.17
C ARG A 118 6.46 -14.08 -3.16
N SER A 119 6.12 -13.52 -2.00
CA SER A 119 5.53 -12.18 -1.93
C SER A 119 6.53 -11.06 -1.63
N SER A 120 7.73 -11.36 -1.11
CA SER A 120 8.67 -10.32 -0.65
C SER A 120 9.15 -9.40 -1.78
N ASP A 121 9.59 -9.94 -2.91
CA ASP A 121 10.06 -9.13 -4.05
C ASP A 121 8.95 -8.18 -4.53
N ILE A 122 7.72 -8.71 -4.58
CA ILE A 122 6.54 -7.95 -4.95
C ILE A 122 6.23 -6.86 -3.93
N LEU A 123 6.23 -7.21 -2.64
CA LEU A 123 5.97 -6.30 -1.54
C LEU A 123 6.99 -5.17 -1.52
N VAL A 124 8.27 -5.49 -1.67
CA VAL A 124 9.33 -4.49 -1.67
C VAL A 124 9.21 -3.62 -2.91
N ARG A 125 9.23 -4.20 -4.12
CA ARG A 125 9.32 -3.40 -5.35
C ARG A 125 8.03 -2.67 -5.69
N TYR A 126 6.88 -3.36 -5.66
CA TYR A 126 5.62 -2.80 -6.13
C TYR A 126 4.82 -2.12 -5.03
N VAL A 127 4.88 -2.61 -3.80
CA VAL A 127 4.10 -2.06 -2.69
C VAL A 127 4.88 -1.01 -1.90
N GLY A 128 6.19 -1.22 -1.68
CA GLY A 128 7.05 -0.30 -0.94
C GLY A 128 7.68 0.78 -1.81
N LEU A 129 8.59 0.38 -2.71
CA LEU A 129 9.43 1.31 -3.47
C LEU A 129 8.61 2.14 -4.47
N ALA A 130 7.83 1.49 -5.35
CA ALA A 130 7.16 2.16 -6.45
C ALA A 130 6.21 3.32 -6.03
N PRO A 131 5.43 3.21 -4.94
CA PRO A 131 4.58 4.32 -4.50
C PRO A 131 5.35 5.50 -3.91
N ILE A 132 6.45 5.25 -3.19
CA ILE A 132 7.33 6.28 -2.65
C ILE A 132 8.03 7.01 -3.79
N GLU A 133 8.58 6.27 -4.75
CA GLU A 133 9.14 6.86 -5.97
C GLU A 133 8.09 7.67 -6.73
N GLY A 134 6.88 7.13 -6.84
CA GLY A 134 5.74 7.77 -7.50
C GLY A 134 5.34 9.11 -6.87
N LEU A 135 5.56 9.31 -5.56
CA LEU A 135 5.25 10.56 -4.87
C LEU A 135 6.05 11.74 -5.41
N PHE A 136 7.32 11.50 -5.78
CA PHE A 136 8.25 12.55 -6.18
C PHE A 136 8.54 12.56 -7.69
N THR A 137 8.54 11.38 -8.31
CA THR A 137 9.06 11.22 -9.68
C THR A 137 7.98 11.11 -10.74
N ARG A 138 6.71 10.91 -10.35
CA ARG A 138 5.60 10.77 -11.30
C ARG A 138 4.67 11.95 -11.26
N LEU A 139 4.68 12.73 -12.33
CA LEU A 139 3.83 13.90 -12.54
C LEU A 139 2.80 13.62 -13.63
N ALA A 140 1.81 14.50 -13.76
CA ALA A 140 0.78 14.45 -14.80
C ALA A 140 0.15 13.06 -14.95
N TRP A 141 -0.37 12.51 -13.85
CA TRP A 141 -1.02 11.18 -13.82
C TRP A 141 -0.12 9.99 -14.18
N GLY A 142 1.21 10.18 -14.06
CA GLY A 142 2.21 9.16 -14.40
C GLY A 142 2.69 9.25 -15.85
N ASN A 143 2.22 10.24 -16.63
CA ASN A 143 2.70 10.46 -18.00
C ASN A 143 4.14 10.99 -18.04
N ILE A 144 4.57 11.68 -16.98
CA ILE A 144 5.93 12.19 -16.85
C ILE A 144 6.61 11.45 -15.70
N ALA A 145 7.66 10.69 -16.02
CA ALA A 145 8.45 9.94 -15.06
C ALA A 145 9.90 10.44 -15.05
N ILE A 146 10.35 10.98 -13.91
CA ILE A 146 11.70 11.49 -13.69
C ILE A 146 12.43 10.53 -12.73
N SER A 147 12.84 9.38 -13.24
CA SER A 147 13.41 8.29 -12.43
C SER A 147 14.90 8.10 -12.72
N THR A 148 15.71 9.14 -12.50
CA THR A 148 17.18 9.00 -12.55
C THR A 148 17.71 8.56 -11.18
N PRO A 149 18.78 7.75 -11.10
CA PRO A 149 19.32 7.29 -9.82
C PRO A 149 19.63 8.41 -8.80
N PRO A 150 20.18 9.58 -9.19
CA PRO A 150 20.40 10.69 -8.26
C PRO A 150 19.10 11.26 -7.68
N ILE A 151 18.04 11.36 -8.51
CA ILE A 151 16.74 11.85 -8.05
C ILE A 151 16.10 10.86 -7.10
N LEU A 152 16.14 9.56 -7.42
CA LEU A 152 15.65 8.52 -6.51
C LEU A 152 16.38 8.54 -5.17
N ALA A 153 17.72 8.66 -5.18
CA ALA A 153 18.51 8.80 -3.96
C ALA A 153 18.11 10.02 -3.14
N LEU A 154 17.86 11.17 -3.78
CA LEU A 154 17.35 12.37 -3.12
C LEU A 154 15.96 12.14 -2.51
N CYS A 155 15.04 11.48 -3.21
CA CYS A 155 13.72 11.14 -2.70
C CYS A 155 13.79 10.27 -1.44
N TRP A 156 14.66 9.25 -1.45
CA TRP A 156 14.92 8.39 -0.29
C TRP A 156 15.52 9.17 0.87
N LEU A 157 16.48 10.06 0.60
CA LEU A 157 17.09 10.91 1.62
C LEU A 157 16.05 11.85 2.24
N VAL A 158 15.23 12.53 1.42
CA VAL A 158 14.14 13.39 1.87
C VAL A 158 13.13 12.61 2.71
N THR A 159 12.73 11.43 2.26
CA THR A 159 11.73 10.63 2.99
C THR A 159 12.31 10.08 4.29
N GLY A 160 13.51 9.50 4.25
CA GLY A 160 14.20 8.97 5.42
C GLY A 160 14.49 10.03 6.47
N GLY A 161 15.02 11.19 6.06
CA GLY A 161 15.27 12.32 6.95
C GLY A 161 13.99 12.82 7.64
N ALA A 162 12.91 12.96 6.88
CA ALA A 162 11.62 13.33 7.45
C ALA A 162 11.10 12.30 8.48
N LEU A 163 11.19 11.00 8.17
CA LEU A 163 10.75 9.96 9.10
C LEU A 163 11.58 9.95 10.39
N VAL A 164 12.90 10.12 10.29
CA VAL A 164 13.79 10.23 11.45
C VAL A 164 13.43 11.47 12.29
N GLY A 165 13.28 12.62 11.65
CA GLY A 165 12.89 13.86 12.33
C GLY A 165 11.53 13.77 13.01
N GLY A 166 10.53 13.21 12.32
CA GLY A 166 9.20 12.99 12.87
C GLY A 166 9.21 12.01 14.06
N GLY A 167 10.01 10.94 13.99
CA GLY A 167 10.22 10.01 15.10
C GLY A 167 10.88 10.66 16.31
N LEU A 168 11.90 11.49 16.10
CA LEU A 168 12.56 12.25 17.17
C LEU A 168 11.61 13.25 17.81
N TRP A 169 10.81 13.97 17.01
CA TRP A 169 9.78 14.87 17.52
C TRP A 169 8.78 14.12 18.39
N LEU A 170 8.22 13.01 17.88
CA LEU A 170 7.24 12.21 18.60
C LEU A 170 7.80 11.69 19.92
N ALA A 171 9.05 11.21 19.93
CA ALA A 171 9.72 10.73 21.13
C ALA A 171 9.95 11.82 22.18
N ARG A 172 10.26 13.06 21.76
CA ARG A 172 10.41 14.21 22.65
C ARG A 172 9.05 14.68 23.19
N THR A 173 8.06 14.80 22.31
CA THR A 173 6.69 15.21 22.64
C THR A 173 6.02 14.23 23.58
N ALA A 174 6.23 12.91 23.40
CA ALA A 174 5.65 11.88 24.25
C ALA A 174 6.18 11.87 25.70
N ARG A 175 7.29 12.55 25.98
CA ARG A 175 7.85 12.71 27.34
C ARG A 175 7.27 13.90 28.09
N GLN A 176 6.54 14.78 27.42
CA GLN A 176 5.94 15.96 28.03
C GLN A 176 4.53 15.62 28.55
N PRO A 177 4.17 15.96 29.80
CA PRO A 177 2.91 15.54 30.41
C PRO A 177 1.67 16.19 29.76
N ASP A 178 1.80 17.40 29.23
CA ASP A 178 0.68 18.20 28.70
C ASP A 178 0.37 17.93 27.21
N THR A 179 1.07 16.99 26.56
CA THR A 179 0.92 16.75 25.10
C THR A 179 -0.06 15.65 24.74
N ARG A 180 -0.81 15.10 25.73
CA ARG A 180 -1.84 14.06 25.49
C ARG A 180 -2.83 14.39 24.35
N PRO A 181 -3.44 15.59 24.27
CA PRO A 181 -4.35 15.90 23.16
C PRO A 181 -3.63 15.91 21.80
N LEU A 182 -2.41 16.42 21.75
CA LEU A 182 -1.58 16.42 20.55
C LEU A 182 -1.24 15.00 20.09
N LEU A 183 -0.89 14.10 21.01
CA LEU A 183 -0.64 12.69 20.70
C LEU A 183 -1.87 12.00 20.14
N ALA A 184 -3.07 12.32 20.63
CA ALA A 184 -4.32 11.79 20.10
C ALA A 184 -4.55 12.25 18.64
N ILE A 185 -4.29 13.53 18.34
CA ILE A 185 -4.35 14.05 16.96
C ILE A 185 -3.34 13.33 16.07
N VAL A 186 -2.09 13.18 16.52
CA VAL A 186 -1.04 12.47 15.78
C VAL A 186 -1.45 11.02 15.52
N LEU A 187 -2.05 10.34 16.50
CA LEU A 187 -2.52 8.97 16.35
C LEU A 187 -3.63 8.87 15.29
N VAL A 188 -4.58 9.80 15.27
CA VAL A 188 -5.65 9.85 14.25
C VAL A 188 -5.06 10.08 12.85
N LEU A 189 -4.11 11.01 12.71
CA LEU A 189 -3.43 11.27 11.44
C LEU A 189 -2.59 10.08 10.97
N ALA A 190 -1.89 9.42 11.90
CA ALA A 190 -1.13 8.21 11.63
C ALA A 190 -2.05 7.06 11.19
N LEU A 191 -3.22 6.91 11.82
CA LEU A 191 -4.21 5.92 11.42
C LEU A 191 -4.77 6.23 10.03
N ALA A 192 -5.07 7.50 9.72
CA ALA A 192 -5.52 7.91 8.39
C ALA A 192 -4.48 7.58 7.31
N LEU A 193 -3.20 7.89 7.57
CA LEU A 193 -2.08 7.52 6.71
C LEU A 193 -2.00 6.01 6.54
N LEU A 194 -2.02 5.24 7.64
CA LEU A 194 -1.94 3.79 7.62
C LEU A 194 -3.07 3.16 6.82
N LEU A 195 -4.32 3.61 7.00
CA LEU A 195 -5.47 3.08 6.27
C LEU A 195 -5.40 3.41 4.77
N SER A 196 -4.96 4.61 4.41
CA SER A 196 -4.88 5.04 3.00
C SER A 196 -3.71 4.41 2.26
N TRP A 197 -2.50 4.48 2.83
CA TRP A 197 -1.31 3.84 2.27
C TRP A 197 -1.41 2.31 2.33
N GLY A 198 -1.92 1.77 3.44
CA GLY A 198 -2.21 0.34 3.59
C GLY A 198 -3.24 -0.14 2.59
N GLY A 199 -4.33 0.60 2.36
CA GLY A 199 -5.29 0.25 1.32
C GLY A 199 -4.74 0.30 -0.10
N MET A 200 -3.92 1.30 -0.41
CA MET A 200 -3.17 1.33 -1.67
C MET A 200 -2.22 0.13 -1.79
N ALA A 201 -1.47 -0.21 -0.74
CA ALA A 201 -0.56 -1.34 -0.69
C ALA A 201 -1.28 -2.67 -0.92
N LEU A 202 -2.42 -2.85 -0.24
CA LEU A 202 -3.21 -4.08 -0.27
C LEU A 202 -3.91 -4.30 -1.61
N ARG A 203 -4.04 -3.27 -2.46
CA ARG A 203 -4.52 -3.44 -3.85
C ARG A 203 -3.59 -4.26 -4.74
N ALA A 204 -2.31 -4.38 -4.38
CA ALA A 204 -1.39 -5.25 -5.10
C ALA A 204 -1.70 -6.74 -4.88
N PHE A 205 -2.59 -7.08 -3.94
CA PHE A 205 -3.03 -8.45 -3.67
C PHE A 205 -4.47 -8.68 -4.15
N PRO A 206 -4.85 -9.94 -4.41
CA PRO A 206 -3.99 -11.08 -4.77
C PRO A 206 -3.54 -10.96 -6.22
N GLN A 207 -2.31 -11.40 -6.52
CA GLN A 207 -1.71 -11.32 -7.85
C GLN A 207 -2.13 -12.45 -8.81
N ILE A 208 -3.16 -13.20 -8.46
CA ILE A 208 -3.56 -14.43 -9.17
C ILE A 208 -4.56 -14.14 -10.30
N SER A 209 -4.95 -12.88 -10.55
CA SER A 209 -5.86 -12.51 -11.64
C SER A 209 -5.21 -11.57 -12.66
N GLU A 210 -5.64 -11.69 -13.92
CA GLU A 210 -5.11 -11.23 -15.23
C GLU A 210 -4.73 -9.74 -15.42
N GLY A 211 -4.45 -8.99 -14.36
CA GLY A 211 -3.91 -7.64 -14.47
C GLY A 211 -3.21 -7.26 -13.19
N LEU A 212 -1.88 -7.19 -13.23
CA LEU A 212 -1.10 -6.62 -12.15
C LEU A 212 -1.48 -5.13 -12.01
N VAL A 213 -2.47 -4.85 -11.16
CA VAL A 213 -2.86 -3.47 -10.84
C VAL A 213 -1.72 -2.86 -10.06
N ARG A 214 -0.89 -2.08 -10.75
CA ARG A 214 0.21 -1.36 -10.11
C ARG A 214 -0.38 -0.33 -9.15
N PRO A 215 -0.07 -0.41 -7.84
CA PRO A 215 -0.47 0.64 -6.92
C PRO A 215 0.18 1.95 -7.37
N VAL A 216 -0.63 2.99 -7.46
CA VAL A 216 -0.19 4.32 -7.87
C VAL A 216 -0.53 5.32 -6.78
N THR A 217 0.38 6.26 -6.54
CA THR A 217 0.33 7.21 -5.42
C THR A 217 -0.93 8.08 -5.44
N ARG A 218 -1.63 8.23 -6.57
CA ARG A 218 -2.93 8.94 -6.61
C ARG A 218 -3.99 8.35 -5.66
N TYR A 219 -3.88 7.07 -5.30
CA TYR A 219 -4.81 6.46 -4.33
C TYR A 219 -4.58 6.94 -2.90
N THR A 220 -3.49 7.66 -2.63
CA THR A 220 -3.21 8.28 -1.33
C THR A 220 -3.62 9.76 -1.30
N PHE A 221 -4.37 10.24 -2.31
CA PHE A 221 -4.87 11.63 -2.36
C PHE A 221 -5.56 12.11 -1.07
N PRO A 222 -6.42 11.30 -0.40
CA PRO A 222 -7.06 11.72 0.85
C PRO A 222 -6.07 12.10 1.96
N VAL A 223 -4.85 11.58 1.91
CA VAL A 223 -3.80 11.80 2.91
C VAL A 223 -2.56 12.48 2.32
N ALA A 224 -2.64 13.05 1.13
CA ALA A 224 -1.52 13.72 0.47
C ALA A 224 -1.03 14.92 1.29
N VAL A 225 -1.96 15.74 1.80
CA VAL A 225 -1.63 16.89 2.67
C VAL A 225 -0.99 16.42 3.98
N ILE A 226 -1.54 15.36 4.61
CA ILE A 226 -0.98 14.80 5.84
C ILE A 226 0.44 14.27 5.59
N THR A 227 0.65 13.58 4.46
CA THR A 227 1.97 13.09 4.05
C THR A 227 2.95 14.25 3.88
N ALA A 228 2.54 15.34 3.20
CA ALA A 228 3.37 16.52 3.01
C ALA A 228 3.72 17.20 4.35
N LEU A 229 2.77 17.28 5.29
CA LEU A 229 3.00 17.82 6.64
C LEU A 229 3.99 16.97 7.43
N VAL A 230 3.90 15.64 7.36
CA VAL A 230 4.87 14.72 7.98
C VAL A 230 6.27 14.94 7.38
N LEU A 231 6.35 15.06 6.05
CA LEU A 231 7.62 15.31 5.37
C LEU A 231 8.25 16.64 5.80
N ALA A 232 7.48 17.73 5.76
CA ALA A 232 7.97 19.06 6.14
C ALA A 232 8.30 19.16 7.63
N GLY A 233 7.41 18.70 8.52
CA GLY A 233 7.60 18.73 9.96
C GLY A 233 8.77 17.85 10.44
N GLY A 234 8.97 16.71 9.79
CA GLY A 234 10.13 15.86 10.02
C GLY A 234 11.44 16.59 9.75
N TRP A 235 11.58 17.19 8.57
CA TRP A 235 12.77 17.98 8.23
C TRP A 235 12.96 19.19 9.13
N TRP A 236 11.88 19.87 9.51
CA TRP A 236 11.93 20.99 10.44
C TRP A 236 12.52 20.59 11.79
N THR A 237 12.19 19.38 12.27
CA THR A 237 12.72 18.86 13.54
C THR A 237 14.23 18.59 13.49
N LEU A 238 14.77 18.31 12.31
CA LEU A 238 16.21 18.09 12.11
C LEU A 238 16.99 19.40 11.89
N ALA A 239 16.31 20.49 11.56
CA ALA A 239 16.97 21.77 11.36
C ALA A 239 17.62 22.25 12.67
N PRO A 240 18.88 22.74 12.63
CA PRO A 240 19.53 23.24 13.84
C PRO A 240 18.74 24.43 14.39
N PRO A 241 18.58 24.53 15.72
CA PRO A 241 17.86 25.64 16.33
C PRO A 241 18.51 26.97 15.94
N ALA A 242 17.70 27.94 15.52
CA ALA A 242 18.17 29.24 15.04
C ALA A 242 19.05 29.98 16.09
N SER A 243 18.87 29.68 17.37
CA SER A 243 19.68 30.21 18.48
C SER A 243 21.15 29.80 18.42
N ALA A 244 21.52 28.72 17.72
CA ALA A 244 22.91 28.33 17.52
C ALA A 244 23.65 29.20 16.49
N ARG A 245 22.97 30.13 15.80
CA ARG A 245 23.54 31.01 14.76
C ARG A 245 23.75 32.46 15.20
N GLN A 246 23.95 32.74 16.49
CA GLN A 246 24.50 34.04 16.89
C GLN A 246 26.01 33.93 17.16
N PRO A 247 26.87 34.02 16.12
CA PRO A 247 28.29 34.23 16.33
C PRO A 247 28.52 35.69 16.70
N GLY A 248 28.78 35.97 17.98
CA GLY A 248 29.61 37.10 18.39
C GLY A 248 29.12 38.52 18.08
N GLY A 249 27.81 38.77 18.05
CA GLY A 249 27.27 40.13 17.94
C GLY A 249 27.30 40.89 19.26
N THR A 250 28.47 41.39 19.67
CA THR A 250 28.55 42.49 20.64
C THR A 250 28.02 43.76 19.98
N GLY A 251 26.70 43.94 20.00
CA GLY A 251 26.07 45.09 19.35
C GLY A 251 24.60 45.21 19.71
N ARG A 252 24.34 45.74 20.90
CA ARG A 252 23.03 46.30 21.26
C ARG A 252 22.63 47.38 20.25
N ALA A 253 21.62 47.09 19.43
CA ALA A 253 20.64 48.06 18.94
C ALA A 253 19.44 47.22 18.47
N GLY A 254 18.47 46.99 19.35
CA GLY A 254 17.38 47.97 19.43
C GLY A 254 16.41 47.82 18.26
N TRP A 255 16.09 46.59 17.88
CA TRP A 255 14.87 46.30 17.12
C TRP A 255 14.00 45.43 18.02
N GLY A 256 12.82 45.93 18.34
CA GLY A 256 11.87 45.32 19.27
C GLY A 256 11.53 43.90 18.87
N ALA A 257 12.24 42.94 19.48
CA ALA A 257 11.95 41.52 19.45
C ALA A 257 10.77 41.20 20.39
N GLN A 258 9.62 41.84 20.16
CA GLN A 258 8.35 41.47 20.78
C GLN A 258 7.41 40.71 19.83
N SER A 259 7.76 40.58 18.54
CA SER A 259 7.21 39.51 17.71
C SER A 259 8.22 38.36 17.67
N GLY A 260 8.37 37.71 18.82
CA GLY A 260 8.67 36.28 18.80
C GLY A 260 7.56 35.63 17.98
N PHE A 261 7.77 35.51 16.68
CA PHE A 261 7.10 34.53 15.86
C PHE A 261 7.66 33.19 16.32
N ASP A 262 7.27 32.80 17.53
CA ASP A 262 7.42 31.47 18.08
C ASP A 262 6.62 30.57 17.15
N TRP A 263 7.27 30.10 16.09
CA TRP A 263 6.76 29.00 15.26
C TRP A 263 6.62 27.70 16.07
N TYR A 264 7.15 27.64 17.29
CA TYR A 264 6.77 26.63 18.27
C TYR A 264 5.29 26.72 18.70
N GLY A 265 4.65 27.88 18.52
CA GLY A 265 3.24 28.16 18.77
C GLY A 265 2.45 28.60 17.54
N VAL A 266 3.02 28.57 16.32
CA VAL A 266 2.17 28.52 15.12
C VAL A 266 1.61 27.11 15.09
N ASP A 267 0.52 27.02 15.82
CA ASP A 267 -0.42 25.94 15.84
C ASP A 267 -0.91 25.83 14.38
N VAL A 268 -0.18 25.09 13.54
CA VAL A 268 -0.63 24.69 12.19
C VAL A 268 -2.01 24.04 12.32
N LEU A 269 -2.25 23.41 13.47
CA LEU A 269 -3.57 23.02 13.92
C LEU A 269 -4.49 24.22 14.17
N SER A 270 -4.12 25.33 14.83
CA SER A 270 -4.96 26.55 14.90
C SER A 270 -5.30 27.14 13.53
N ILE A 271 -4.43 27.06 12.52
CA ILE A 271 -4.76 27.53 11.17
C ILE A 271 -5.80 26.60 10.54
N VAL A 272 -5.64 25.28 10.69
CA VAL A 272 -6.61 24.28 10.21
C VAL A 272 -7.92 24.32 11.02
N LEU A 273 -7.86 24.55 12.33
CA LEU A 273 -8.98 24.57 13.27
C LEU A 273 -9.73 25.91 13.24
N SER A 274 -9.05 27.05 13.02
CA SER A 274 -9.69 28.35 12.81
C SER A 274 -10.52 28.38 11.54
N HIS A 275 -10.14 27.58 10.53
CA HIS A 275 -10.93 27.37 9.31
C HIS A 275 -12.03 26.32 9.47
N ALA A 276 -11.99 25.49 10.53
CA ALA A 276 -13.02 24.50 10.85
C ALA A 276 -14.12 25.02 11.80
N SER A 277 -14.06 26.29 12.21
CA SER A 277 -15.08 26.89 13.08
C SER A 277 -16.46 26.95 12.40
N PRO A 278 -17.54 26.50 13.06
CA PRO A 278 -18.92 26.56 12.54
C PRO A 278 -19.38 27.96 12.12
N ALA A 279 -18.81 29.01 12.73
CA ALA A 279 -19.12 30.40 12.42
C ALA A 279 -18.70 30.80 10.99
N CYS A 280 -17.65 30.18 10.44
CA CYS A 280 -17.21 30.45 9.07
C CYS A 280 -18.08 29.74 8.02
N TRP A 281 -18.71 28.62 8.40
CA TRP A 281 -19.64 27.87 7.55
C TRP A 281 -21.01 28.54 7.41
N GLN A 282 -21.52 29.17 8.48
CA GLN A 282 -22.80 29.89 8.43
C GLN A 282 -22.77 31.12 7.50
N HIS A 283 -21.62 31.75 7.30
CA HIS A 283 -21.53 32.93 6.44
C HIS A 283 -21.40 32.61 4.93
N ARG A 284 -20.98 31.39 4.57
CA ARG A 284 -20.84 30.96 3.15
C ARG A 284 -22.07 30.23 2.61
N SER A 285 -22.86 29.56 3.46
CA SER A 285 -24.09 28.88 3.01
C SER A 285 -25.16 29.84 2.52
N GLY A 286 -25.25 31.06 3.11
CA GLY A 286 -26.17 32.11 2.66
C GLY A 286 -25.86 32.63 1.26
N ALA A 287 -24.59 32.85 0.93
CA ALA A 287 -24.17 33.36 -0.38
C ALA A 287 -24.35 32.34 -1.52
N ALA A 288 -24.15 31.05 -1.25
CA ALA A 288 -24.39 29.98 -2.23
C ALA A 288 -25.88 29.79 -2.53
N HIS A 289 -26.76 30.08 -1.57
CA HIS A 289 -28.20 29.94 -1.74
C HIS A 289 -28.82 31.09 -2.57
N GLU A 290 -28.25 32.30 -2.48
CA GLU A 290 -28.66 33.44 -3.33
C GLU A 290 -28.18 33.29 -4.79
N LEU A 291 -26.94 32.82 -5.01
CA LEU A 291 -26.43 32.54 -6.36
C LEU A 291 -27.23 31.46 -7.11
N TYR A 292 -27.81 30.49 -6.38
CA TYR A 292 -28.67 29.46 -6.98
C TYR A 292 -30.05 30.02 -7.39
N LYS A 293 -30.56 31.03 -6.70
CA LYS A 293 -31.84 31.68 -7.05
C LYS A 293 -31.73 32.54 -8.32
N GLU A 294 -30.60 33.22 -8.52
CA GLU A 294 -30.37 34.03 -9.72
C GLU A 294 -30.21 33.21 -11.00
N GLN A 295 -29.72 31.96 -10.93
CA GLN A 295 -29.63 31.09 -12.11
C GLN A 295 -30.96 30.46 -12.54
N THR A 296 -32.02 30.61 -11.75
CA THR A 296 -33.35 30.01 -12.02
C THR A 296 -34.44 31.02 -12.38
N ARG A 297 -34.05 32.26 -12.72
CA ARG A 297 -34.91 33.27 -13.36
C ARG A 297 -34.41 33.57 -14.76
#